data_AF-L1J185-F1
#
_entry.id   AF-L1J185-F1
#
_cell.length_a   1.000
_cell.length_b   1.000
_cell.length_c   1.000
_cell.angle_alpha   90.00
_cell.angle_beta   90.00
_cell.angle_gamma   90.00
#
_symmetry.space_group_name_H-M   'P 1'
#
loop_
_entity.id
_entity.type
_entity.pdbx_description
1 polymer ?
#
loop_
_entity_poly.entity_id
_entity_poly.type
_entity_poly.pdbx_seq_one_letter_code
_entity_poly.pdbx_strand_id
1 'polypeptide(L)'
;VQYLFPSFGTIAGGTRIVIKGHGFLRTGSLSCKFDTAIVKAVWVSREELWCISPRSESGEITIEVSNNLLDFSTDGNKFEYL
;
A
#
# COMPACT_ATOMS: atom_id res chain seq x y z
N VAL A 1 4.07 0.44 9.04
CA VAL A 1 4.53 -0.29 7.83
C VAL A 1 6.05 -0.29 7.83
N GLN A 2 6.68 -1.45 7.64
CA GLN A 2 8.14 -1.60 7.77
C GLN A 2 8.85 -1.93 6.46
N TYR A 3 8.17 -2.60 5.53
CA TYR A 3 8.79 -3.08 4.31
C TYR A 3 7.78 -3.22 3.16
N LEU A 4 8.21 -2.88 1.95
CA LEU A 4 7.45 -2.98 0.70
C LEU A 4 8.25 -3.80 -0.32
N PHE A 5 7.58 -4.70 -1.04
CA PHE A 5 8.18 -5.41 -2.16
C PHE A 5 7.17 -5.75 -3.26
N PRO A 6 7.46 -5.42 -4.53
CA PRO A 6 8.55 -4.54 -4.97
C PRO A 6 8.34 -3.09 -4.48
N SER A 7 9.42 -2.31 -4.39
CA SER A 7 9.39 -0.87 -4.08
C SER A 7 9.23 0.00 -5.34
N PHE A 8 8.87 -0.61 -6.47
CA PHE A 8 8.63 0.06 -7.74
C PHE A 8 7.61 -0.73 -8.57
N GLY A 9 7.02 -0.08 -9.57
CA GLY A 9 6.09 -0.70 -10.49
C GLY A 9 5.75 0.20 -11.67
N THR A 10 4.89 -0.29 -12.56
CA THR A 10 4.60 0.40 -13.82
C THR A 10 3.62 1.55 -13.64
N ILE A 11 3.77 2.64 -14.40
CA ILE A 11 2.79 3.76 -14.45
C ILE A 11 1.37 3.31 -14.82
N ALA A 12 1.23 2.18 -15.53
CA ALA A 12 -0.05 1.60 -15.88
C ALA A 12 -0.82 1.05 -14.66
N GLY A 13 -0.17 0.89 -13.51
CA GLY A 13 -0.70 0.20 -12.34
C GLY A 13 -0.66 -1.32 -12.49
N GLY A 14 -1.38 -2.02 -11.62
CA GLY A 14 -1.46 -3.48 -11.68
C GLY A 14 -0.30 -4.21 -10.99
N THR A 15 0.67 -3.47 -10.45
CA THR A 15 1.79 -4.09 -9.71
C THR A 15 1.26 -4.60 -8.38
N ARG A 16 1.56 -5.86 -8.02
CA ARG A 16 1.22 -6.42 -6.71
C ARG A 16 2.33 -6.11 -5.72
N ILE A 17 2.01 -5.30 -4.71
CA ILE A 17 2.93 -4.90 -3.65
C ILE A 17 2.58 -5.67 -2.39
N VAL A 18 3.55 -6.42 -1.87
CA VAL A 18 3.52 -7.03 -0.54
C VAL A 18 3.99 -6.00 0.48
N ILE A 19 3.20 -5.82 1.53
CA ILE A 19 3.48 -4.89 2.62
C ILE A 19 3.62 -5.68 3.91
N LYS A 20 4.78 -5.54 4.56
CA LYS A 20 5.04 -6.12 5.88
C LYS A 20 5.05 -5.06 6.97
N GLY A 21 4.55 -5.43 8.13
CA GLY A 21 4.39 -4.53 9.27
C GLY A 21 3.82 -5.27 10.48
N HIS A 22 3.11 -4.55 11.35
CA HIS A 22 2.34 -5.15 12.44
C HIS A 22 1.01 -4.40 12.58
N GLY A 23 0.05 -5.01 13.26
CA GLY A 23 -1.23 -4.37 13.60
C GLY A 23 -2.25 -4.34 12.45
N PHE A 24 -2.05 -5.13 11.39
CA PHE A 24 -3.02 -5.24 10.31
C PHE A 24 -4.24 -6.04 10.76
N LEU A 25 -5.42 -5.48 10.59
CA LEU A 25 -6.69 -6.09 10.99
C LEU A 25 -7.44 -6.62 9.77
N ARG A 26 -8.07 -7.79 9.92
CA ARG A 26 -8.93 -8.37 8.87
C ARG A 26 -10.27 -7.64 8.86
N THR A 27 -10.33 -6.47 8.24
CA THR A 27 -11.54 -5.64 8.12
C THR A 27 -11.88 -5.40 6.65
N GLY A 28 -13.14 -5.05 6.37
CA GLY A 28 -13.55 -4.63 5.02
C GLY A 28 -12.99 -3.26 4.59
N SER A 29 -12.41 -2.52 5.56
CA SER A 29 -11.85 -1.18 5.38
C SER A 29 -10.32 -1.19 5.25
N LEU A 30 -9.67 -2.35 5.39
CA LEU A 30 -8.21 -2.46 5.24
C LEU A 30 -7.80 -2.02 3.82
N SER A 31 -6.97 -0.99 3.75
CA SER A 31 -6.67 -0.30 2.49
C SER A 31 -5.22 0.19 2.43
N CYS A 32 -4.66 0.22 1.23
CA CYS A 32 -3.42 0.93 0.93
C CYS A 32 -3.73 2.26 0.25
N LYS A 33 -2.97 3.29 0.59
CA LYS A 33 -3.04 4.61 -0.01
C LYS A 33 -1.73 4.88 -0.75
N PHE A 34 -1.84 5.09 -2.05
CA PHE A 34 -0.76 5.45 -2.98
C PHE A 34 -0.87 6.94 -3.23
N ASP A 35 -0.13 7.74 -2.46
CA ASP A 35 -0.30 9.19 -2.38
C ASP A 35 -1.77 9.60 -2.14
N THR A 36 -2.52 10.01 -3.16
CA THR A 36 -3.94 10.37 -3.02
C THR A 36 -4.92 9.23 -3.32
N ALA A 37 -4.46 8.14 -3.94
CA ALA A 37 -5.32 7.05 -4.41
C ALA A 37 -5.45 5.93 -3.36
N ILE A 38 -6.68 5.60 -2.96
CA ILE A 38 -6.95 4.53 -1.98
C ILE A 38 -7.44 3.28 -2.71
N VAL A 39 -6.81 2.14 -2.42
CA VAL A 39 -7.20 0.81 -2.94
C VAL A 39 -7.42 -0.17 -1.80
N LYS A 40 -8.31 -1.14 -2.00
CA LYS A 40 -8.51 -2.22 -1.03
C LYS A 40 -7.24 -3.06 -0.90
N ALA A 41 -6.89 -3.38 0.34
CA ALA A 41 -5.86 -4.34 0.65
C ALA A 41 -6.45 -5.73 0.82
N VAL A 42 -5.62 -6.74 0.55
CA VAL A 42 -5.92 -8.12 0.90
C VAL A 42 -5.09 -8.51 2.11
N TRP A 43 -5.79 -8.75 3.22
CA TRP A 43 -5.19 -9.20 4.47
C TRP A 43 -4.62 -10.61 4.31
N VAL A 44 -3.38 -10.81 4.75
CA VAL A 44 -2.73 -12.14 4.81
C VAL A 44 -2.57 -12.57 6.27
N SER A 45 -2.03 -11.69 7.11
CA SER A 45 -1.83 -11.91 8.53
C SER A 45 -1.83 -10.58 9.29
N ARG A 46 -1.62 -10.60 10.61
CA ARG A 46 -1.42 -9.37 11.40
C ARG A 46 -0.15 -8.61 11.01
N GLU A 47 0.72 -9.22 10.20
CA GLU A 47 2.04 -8.71 9.84
C GLU A 47 2.27 -8.58 8.34
N GLU A 48 1.32 -9.06 7.53
CA GLU A 48 1.43 -9.03 6.07
C GLU A 48 0.07 -8.73 5.42
N LEU A 49 0.11 -7.90 4.38
CA LEU A 49 -0.98 -7.69 3.44
C LEU A 49 -0.40 -7.46 2.05
N TRP A 50 -1.25 -7.44 1.02
CA TRP A 50 -0.85 -6.98 -0.29
C TRP A 50 -1.91 -6.09 -0.94
N CYS A 51 -1.45 -5.24 -1.85
CA CYS A 51 -2.28 -4.30 -2.62
C CYS A 51 -1.87 -4.33 -4.08
N ILE A 52 -2.77 -3.89 -4.96
CA ILE A 52 -2.49 -3.67 -6.37
C ILE A 52 -2.35 -2.17 -6.59
N SER A 53 -1.23 -1.73 -7.18
CA SER A 53 -1.04 -0.31 -7.47
C SER A 53 -2.07 0.20 -8.49
N PRO A 54 -2.66 1.38 -8.28
CA PRO A 54 -3.43 2.05 -9.31
C PRO A 54 -2.54 2.59 -10.43
N ARG A 55 -3.14 3.03 -11.53
CA ARG A 55 -2.44 3.83 -12.54
C ARG A 55 -2.01 5.16 -11.93
N SER A 56 -0.78 5.59 -12.21
CA SER A 56 -0.24 6.88 -11.76
C SER A 56 0.75 7.47 -12.77
N GLU A 57 1.19 8.70 -12.53
CA GLU A 57 2.31 9.31 -13.26
C GLU A 57 3.64 8.73 -12.77
N SER A 58 4.69 8.87 -13.59
CA SER A 58 6.05 8.45 -13.23
C SER A 58 6.58 9.29 -12.07
N GLY A 59 7.27 8.64 -11.13
CA GLY A 59 7.89 9.32 -10.00
C GLY A 59 7.73 8.57 -8.68
N GLU A 60 8.35 9.13 -7.65
CA GLU A 60 8.30 8.58 -6.29
C GLU A 60 7.05 9.06 -5.55
N ILE A 61 6.35 8.14 -4.92
CA ILE A 61 5.22 8.40 -4.04
C ILE A 61 5.39 7.70 -2.68
N THR A 62 4.52 8.01 -1.73
CA THR A 62 4.40 7.29 -0.47
C THR A 62 3.27 6.27 -0.50
N ILE A 63 3.49 5.13 0.17
CA ILE A 63 2.46 4.13 0.46
C ILE A 63 2.18 4.11 1.96
N GLU A 64 0.91 4.29 2.30
CA GLU A 64 0.38 4.23 3.65
C GLU A 64 -0.70 3.14 3.76
N VAL A 65 -0.91 2.59 4.96
CA VAL A 65 -1.96 1.58 5.23
C VAL A 65 -2.93 2.12 6.27
N SER A 66 -4.23 1.84 6.08
CA SER A 66 -5.27 2.09 7.07
C SER A 66 -6.08 0.83 7.35
N ASN A 67 -6.47 0.64 8.62
CA ASN A 67 -7.41 -0.41 9.04
C ASN A 67 -8.88 0.05 8.99
N ASN A 68 -9.15 1.36 8.85
CA ASN A 68 -10.47 1.96 9.03
C ASN A 68 -10.81 3.10 8.04
N LEU A 69 -10.00 3.33 7.01
CA LEU A 69 -10.13 4.41 6.01
C LEU A 69 -10.02 5.84 6.55
N LEU A 70 -9.68 6.01 7.83
CA LEU A 70 -9.54 7.32 8.47
C LEU A 70 -8.10 7.53 8.94
N ASP A 71 -7.60 6.56 9.71
CA ASP A 71 -6.25 6.62 10.28
C ASP A 71 -5.29 5.88 9.36
N PHE A 72 -4.40 6.63 8.70
CA PHE A 72 -3.35 6.09 7.86
C PHE A 72 -2.02 6.08 8.62
N SER A 73 -1.22 5.06 8.38
CA SER A 73 0.17 5.02 8.85
C SER A 73 0.97 6.19 8.29
N THR A 74 1.93 6.73 9.03
CA THR A 74 2.75 7.87 8.61
C THR A 74 4.23 7.52 8.46
N ASP A 75 4.54 6.27 8.13
CA ASP A 75 5.92 5.76 8.03
C ASP A 75 6.65 6.26 6.76
N GLY A 76 5.94 6.83 5.79
CA GLY A 76 6.53 7.44 4.59
C GLY A 76 7.24 6.46 3.65
N ASN A 77 6.79 5.20 3.59
CA ASN A 77 7.43 4.18 2.75
C ASN A 77 7.33 4.56 1.27
N LYS A 78 8.46 4.53 0.55
CA LYS A 78 8.57 5.00 -0.83
C LYS A 78 8.28 3.91 -1.85
N PHE A 79 7.60 4.31 -2.93
CA PHE A 79 7.35 3.48 -4.09
C PHE A 79 7.54 4.29 -5.37
N GLU A 80 8.25 3.74 -6.34
CA GLU A 80 8.57 4.42 -7.61
C GLU A 80 7.72 3.90 -8.77
N TYR A 81 7.05 4.80 -9.47
CA TYR A 81 6.40 4.49 -10.75
C TYR A 81 7.36 4.72 -11.92
N LEU A 82 7.55 3.66 -12.72
CA LEU A 82 8.41 3.60 -13.90
C LEU A 82 7.60 3.39 -15.20
#